data_AF-A0A971L6D5-F1
#
_entry.id   AF-A0A971L6D5-F1
#
_cell.length_a   1.000
_cell.length_b   1.000
_cell.length_c   1.000
_cell.angle_alpha   90.00
_cell.angle_beta   90.00
_cell.angle_gamma   90.00
#
_symmetry.space_group_name_H-M   'P 1'
#
loop_
_entity.id
_entity.type
_entity.pdbx_description
1 polymer ?
#
loop_
_entity_poly.entity_id
_entity_poly.type
_entity_poly.pdbx_seq_one_letter_code
_entity_poly.pdbx_strand_id
1 'polypeptide(L)'
;MHMKLLAFVLGGAFAGLAGAIYGHYLSFVSVDDFNMNKSLIILCMVALGGMDNALGVTLGAVILTLIDEKLRELADYGMFFYGIILVAVLLLRPQGILPRRMRKYQLLATEKLRRVFGMQAETAKASEGKLD
;
A
#
# COMPACT_ATOMS: atom_id res chain seq x y z
N MET A 1 -15.80 -10.09 -9.30
CA MET A 1 -14.62 -9.62 -10.07
C MET A 1 -14.60 -8.11 -10.25
N HIS A 2 -15.75 -7.44 -10.43
CA HIS A 2 -15.86 -5.97 -10.66
C HIS A 2 -15.26 -5.05 -9.59
N MET A 3 -15.35 -5.40 -8.30
CA MET A 3 -14.83 -4.56 -7.19
C MET A 3 -13.31 -4.29 -7.29
N LYS A 4 -12.53 -5.25 -7.78
CA LYS A 4 -11.07 -5.10 -7.92
C LYS A 4 -10.73 -4.16 -9.08
N LEU A 5 -11.52 -4.23 -10.16
CA LEU A 5 -11.34 -3.38 -11.34
C LEU A 5 -11.71 -1.93 -11.02
N LEU A 6 -12.84 -1.71 -10.33
CA LEU A 6 -13.26 -0.37 -9.88
C LEU A 6 -12.21 0.27 -8.96
N ALA A 7 -11.66 -0.48 -8.00
CA ALA A 7 -10.62 0.03 -7.10
C ALA A 7 -9.34 0.43 -7.86
N PHE A 8 -8.95 -0.34 -8.89
CA PHE A 8 -7.80 -0.02 -9.73
C PHE A 8 -8.05 1.23 -10.60
N VAL A 9 -9.21 1.31 -11.25
CA VAL A 9 -9.59 2.46 -12.09
C VAL A 9 -9.70 3.73 -11.26
N LEU A 10 -10.32 3.68 -10.08
CA LEU A 10 -10.37 4.81 -9.15
C LEU A 10 -8.96 5.26 -8.74
N GLY A 11 -8.09 4.33 -8.34
CA GLY A 11 -6.71 4.66 -7.97
C GLY A 11 -5.92 5.30 -9.13
N GLY A 12 -6.04 4.73 -10.34
CA GLY A 12 -5.41 5.27 -11.54
C GLY A 12 -5.94 6.66 -11.93
N ALA A 13 -7.24 6.89 -11.79
CA ALA A 13 -7.85 8.20 -12.06
C ALA A 13 -7.31 9.29 -11.11
N PHE A 14 -7.19 8.99 -9.81
CA PHE A 14 -6.60 9.92 -8.85
C PHE A 14 -5.11 10.17 -9.11
N ALA A 15 -4.35 9.12 -9.45
CA ALA A 15 -2.93 9.25 -9.78
C ALA A 15 -2.71 10.11 -11.04
N GLY A 16 -3.52 9.90 -12.09
CA GLY A 16 -3.47 10.70 -13.32
C GLY A 16 -3.86 12.17 -13.09
N LEU A 17 -4.90 12.43 -12.30
CA LEU A 17 -5.32 13.79 -11.95
C LEU A 17 -4.23 14.53 -11.17
N ALA A 18 -3.62 13.87 -10.17
CA ALA A 18 -2.51 14.42 -9.41
C ALA A 18 -1.30 14.75 -10.31
N GLY A 19 -0.96 13.85 -11.25
CA GLY A 19 0.12 14.07 -12.22
C GLY A 19 -0.15 15.24 -13.17
N ALA A 20 -1.38 15.39 -13.66
CA ALA A 20 -1.75 16.51 -14.53
C ALA A 20 -1.64 17.87 -13.81
N ILE A 21 -2.10 17.93 -12.55
CA ILE A 21 -1.97 19.15 -11.72
C ILE A 21 -0.48 19.43 -11.42
N TYR A 22 0.30 18.41 -11.10
CA TYR A 22 1.74 18.56 -10.83
C TYR A 22 2.51 19.03 -12.06
N GLY A 23 2.21 18.51 -13.25
CA GLY A 23 2.80 18.98 -14.50
C GLY A 23 2.46 20.44 -14.80
N HIS A 24 1.22 20.86 -14.50
CA HIS A 24 0.84 22.27 -14.60
C HIS A 24 1.60 23.15 -13.59
N TYR A 25 1.80 22.67 -12.36
CA TYR A 25 2.54 23.39 -11.32
C TYR A 25 4.01 23.64 -11.70
N LEU A 26 4.69 22.65 -12.30
CA LEU A 26 6.09 22.85 -12.70
C LEU A 26 6.23 23.92 -13.78
N SER A 27 5.25 24.09 -14.67
CA SER A 27 5.23 25.02 -15.82
C SER A 27 6.37 24.86 -16.85
N PHE A 28 7.54 24.38 -16.44
CA PHE A 28 8.70 24.05 -17.23
C PHE A 28 9.35 22.80 -16.64
N VAL A 29 9.48 21.74 -17.44
CA VAL A 29 10.14 20.51 -17.03
C VAL A 29 11.59 20.55 -17.51
N SER A 30 12.53 20.57 -16.57
CA SER A 30 13.95 20.40 -16.88
C SER A 30 14.33 18.92 -16.83
N VAL A 31 15.37 18.52 -17.58
CA VAL A 31 15.92 17.15 -17.53
C VAL A 31 16.44 16.83 -16.12
N ASP A 32 16.84 17.86 -15.38
CA ASP A 32 17.36 17.71 -14.02
C ASP A 32 16.29 17.30 -13.00
N ASP A 33 15.02 17.65 -13.23
CA ASP A 33 13.90 17.27 -12.37
C ASP A 33 13.55 15.78 -12.46
N PHE A 34 14.00 15.10 -13.52
CA PHE A 34 13.76 13.68 -13.77
C PHE A 34 15.04 12.83 -13.67
N ASN A 35 15.93 13.23 -12.77
CA ASN A 35 17.12 12.44 -12.48
C ASN A 35 16.82 11.14 -11.73
N MET A 36 17.75 10.18 -11.82
CA MET A 36 17.65 8.88 -11.13
C MET A 36 17.46 9.04 -9.61
N ASN A 37 18.02 10.10 -9.02
CA ASN A 37 17.85 10.44 -7.61
C ASN A 37 16.37 10.66 -7.24
N LYS A 38 15.58 11.31 -8.09
CA LYS A 38 14.15 11.57 -7.83
C LYS A 38 13.33 10.29 -7.81
N SER A 39 13.61 9.35 -8.72
CA SER A 39 12.97 8.03 -8.73
C SER A 39 13.31 7.21 -7.48
N LEU A 40 14.56 7.28 -7.00
CA LEU A 40 14.97 6.62 -5.76
C LEU A 40 14.25 7.19 -4.53
N ILE A 41 14.09 8.51 -4.46
CA ILE A 41 13.38 9.16 -3.36
C ILE A 41 11.92 8.69 -3.31
N ILE A 42 11.23 8.66 -4.46
CA ILE A 42 9.84 8.15 -4.53
C ILE A 42 9.77 6.67 -4.11
N LEU A 43 10.74 5.85 -4.50
CA LEU A 43 10.83 4.46 -4.06
C LEU A 43 11.02 4.36 -2.53
N CYS A 44 11.89 5.20 -1.95
CA CYS A 44 12.10 5.27 -0.51
C CYS A 44 10.82 5.68 0.24
N MET A 45 10.06 6.64 -0.28
CA MET A 45 8.77 7.06 0.30
C MET A 45 7.80 5.88 0.41
N VAL A 46 7.68 5.09 -0.66
CA VAL A 46 6.80 3.91 -0.69
C VAL A 46 7.36 2.78 0.18
N ALA A 47 8.67 2.55 0.15
CA ALA A 47 9.32 1.49 0.93
C ALA A 47 9.23 1.74 2.44
N LEU A 48 9.42 3.00 2.89
CA LEU A 48 9.30 3.39 4.30
C LEU A 48 7.84 3.26 4.78
N GLY A 49 6.88 3.63 3.92
CA GLY A 49 5.46 3.53 4.27
C GLY A 49 4.85 2.13 4.18
N GLY A 50 5.42 1.25 3.35
CA GLY A 50 5.00 -0.14 3.15
C GLY A 50 3.97 -0.33 2.03
N MET A 51 4.24 -1.26 1.11
CA MET A 51 3.42 -1.51 -0.09
C MET A 51 1.95 -1.93 0.19
N ASP A 52 1.64 -2.41 1.40
CA ASP A 52 0.35 -3.02 1.74
C ASP A 52 -0.58 -2.10 2.57
N ASN A 53 -0.17 -0.85 2.84
CA ASN A 53 -0.97 0.11 3.60
C ASN A 53 -0.88 1.54 3.07
N ALA A 54 -1.97 2.03 2.46
CA ALA A 54 -2.07 3.39 1.94
C ALA A 54 -1.79 4.47 3.00
N LEU A 55 -2.25 4.30 4.24
CA LEU A 55 -2.01 5.28 5.32
C LEU A 55 -0.53 5.30 5.76
N GLY A 56 0.14 4.14 5.69
CA GLY A 56 1.57 4.04 5.95
C GLY A 56 2.39 4.75 4.88
N VAL A 57 2.04 4.56 3.60
CA VAL A 57 2.66 5.27 2.46
C VAL A 57 2.49 6.78 2.57
N THR A 58 1.31 7.29 2.93
CA THR A 58 1.11 8.73 3.09
C THR A 58 1.97 9.32 4.20
N LEU A 59 2.02 8.68 5.38
CA LEU A 59 2.89 9.13 6.48
C LEU A 59 4.38 9.04 6.11
N GLY A 60 4.78 7.97 5.43
CA GLY A 60 6.15 7.78 4.99
C GLY A 60 6.60 8.82 3.97
N ALA A 61 5.73 9.16 3.02
CA ALA A 61 5.95 10.25 2.09
C ALA A 61 6.12 11.59 2.80
N VAL A 62 5.23 11.95 3.73
CA VAL A 62 5.32 13.22 4.47
C VAL A 62 6.61 13.32 5.27
N ILE A 63 6.98 12.28 6.02
CA ILE A 63 8.21 12.28 6.84
C ILE A 63 9.43 12.41 5.95
N LEU A 64 9.51 11.63 4.87
CA LEU A 64 10.65 11.70 3.97
C LEU A 64 10.72 13.01 3.20
N THR A 65 9.59 13.61 2.80
CA THR A 65 9.58 14.94 2.19
C THR A 65 10.16 15.99 3.13
N LEU A 66 9.80 15.97 4.42
CA LEU A 66 10.35 16.91 5.39
C LEU A 66 11.85 16.72 5.61
N ILE A 67 12.31 15.47 5.62
CA ILE A 67 13.73 15.13 5.68
C ILE A 67 14.44 15.62 4.42
N ASP A 68 13.87 15.37 3.24
CA ASP A 68 14.44 15.76 1.95
C ASP A 68 14.55 17.29 1.81
N GLU A 69 13.55 18.04 2.29
CA GLU A 69 13.59 19.50 2.34
C GLU A 69 14.78 20.01 3.17
N LYS A 70 15.05 19.35 4.31
CA LYS A 70 16.19 19.68 5.19
C LYS A 70 17.53 19.25 4.61
N LEU A 71 17.58 18.11 3.94
CA LEU A 71 18.79 17.64 3.25
C LEU A 71 19.12 18.50 2.04
N ARG A 72 18.11 19.04 1.35
CA ARG A 72 18.27 19.94 0.21
C ARG A 72 18.91 21.28 0.60
N GLU A 73 18.71 21.76 1.82
CA GLU A 73 19.47 22.90 2.37
C GLU A 73 20.97 22.59 2.51
N LEU A 74 21.36 21.30 2.65
CA LEU A 74 22.74 20.80 2.78
C LEU A 74 23.22 20.11 1.49
N ALA A 75 22.96 20.73 0.33
CA ALA A 75 23.06 20.18 -1.03
C ALA A 75 24.33 19.34 -1.37
N ASP A 76 25.46 19.55 -0.69
CA ASP A 76 26.73 18.85 -0.97
C ASP A 76 26.79 17.37 -0.51
N TYR A 77 25.96 16.93 0.44
CA TYR A 77 26.01 15.56 0.98
C TYR A 77 24.87 14.64 0.52
N GLY A 78 23.99 15.11 -0.38
CA GLY A 78 22.76 14.42 -0.76
C GLY A 78 22.97 12.96 -1.16
N MET A 79 23.93 12.66 -2.04
CA MET A 79 24.13 11.31 -2.58
C MET A 79 24.55 10.27 -1.53
N PHE A 80 25.30 10.67 -0.51
CA PHE A 80 25.73 9.77 0.57
C PHE A 80 24.58 9.51 1.56
N PHE A 81 23.81 10.56 1.90
CA PHE A 81 22.65 10.43 2.77
C PHE A 81 21.51 9.64 2.13
N TYR A 82 21.26 9.79 0.82
CA TYR A 82 20.24 8.99 0.13
C TYR A 82 20.52 7.49 0.24
N GLY A 83 21.79 7.07 0.10
CA GLY A 83 22.20 5.68 0.28
C GLY A 83 21.95 5.17 1.70
N ILE A 84 22.33 5.95 2.71
CA ILE A 84 22.11 5.60 4.13
C ILE A 84 20.61 5.53 4.44
N ILE A 85 19.81 6.49 3.96
CA ILE A 85 18.36 6.49 4.15
C ILE A 85 17.73 5.25 3.51
N LEU A 86 18.13 4.90 2.28
CA LEU A 86 17.61 3.74 1.58
C LEU A 86 17.96 2.43 2.32
N VAL A 87 19.20 2.29 2.78
CA VAL A 87 19.64 1.13 3.59
C VAL A 87 18.94 1.10 4.95
N ALA A 88 18.75 2.25 5.61
CA ALA A 88 18.03 2.35 6.87
C ALA A 88 16.56 1.95 6.71
N VAL A 89 15.91 2.35 5.61
CA VAL A 89 14.54 1.94 5.27
C VAL A 89 14.43 0.43 5.07
N LEU A 90 15.39 -0.16 4.35
CA LEU A 90 15.45 -1.61 4.17
C LEU A 90 15.69 -2.36 5.49
N LEU A 91 16.51 -1.79 6.39
CA LEU A 91 16.82 -2.35 7.71
C LEU A 91 15.67 -2.22 8.71
N LEU A 92 14.91 -1.12 8.68
CA LEU A 92 13.85 -0.82 9.66
C LEU A 92 12.63 -1.74 9.55
N ARG A 93 12.44 -2.38 8.41
CA ARG A 93 11.61 -3.57 8.11
C ARG A 93 10.91 -3.33 6.76
N PRO A 94 11.05 -4.25 5.79
CA PRO A 94 10.41 -4.16 4.47
C PRO A 94 8.87 -4.34 4.49
N GLN A 95 8.22 -4.29 5.66
CA GLN A 95 6.77 -4.47 5.81
C GLN A 95 6.02 -3.18 6.24
N GLY A 96 6.72 -2.05 6.37
CA GLY A 96 6.12 -0.75 6.72
C GLY A 96 5.74 -0.60 8.19
N ILE A 97 5.46 0.65 8.60
CA ILE A 97 5.20 1.08 9.99
C ILE A 97 3.91 0.48 10.57
N LEU A 98 2.96 0.12 9.72
CA LEU A 98 1.68 -0.49 10.13
C LEU A 98 1.51 -1.84 9.44
N PRO A 99 1.82 -2.96 10.12
CA PRO A 99 1.44 -4.27 9.63
C PRO A 99 -0.08 -4.30 9.47
N ARG A 100 -0.53 -4.58 8.24
CA ARG A 100 -1.93 -4.80 7.93
C ARG A 100 -2.46 -5.83 8.92
N ARG A 101 -3.37 -5.42 9.82
CA ARG A 101 -4.18 -6.36 10.60
C ARG A 101 -4.79 -7.30 9.57
N MET A 102 -4.31 -8.54 9.53
CA MET A 102 -4.86 -9.58 8.66
C MET A 102 -6.38 -9.52 8.81
N ARG A 103 -7.06 -9.06 7.75
CA ARG A 103 -8.51 -8.95 7.75
C ARG A 103 -8.99 -10.40 7.71
N LYS A 104 -9.36 -10.93 8.88
CA LYS A 104 -9.82 -12.31 9.15
C LYS A 104 -11.14 -12.67 8.43
N TYR A 105 -11.31 -12.28 7.17
CA TYR A 105 -12.51 -12.61 6.41
C TYR A 105 -12.60 -14.08 6.02
N GLN A 106 -11.47 -14.77 5.95
CA GLN A 106 -11.46 -16.19 5.64
C GLN A 106 -11.99 -17.03 6.81
N LEU A 107 -11.82 -16.58 8.07
CA LEU A 107 -12.29 -17.33 9.24
C LEU A 107 -13.82 -17.27 9.40
N LEU A 108 -14.43 -16.12 9.09
CA LEU A 108 -15.89 -15.93 9.18
C LEU A 108 -16.64 -16.66 8.04
N ALA A 109 -16.02 -16.80 6.86
CA ALA A 109 -16.60 -17.56 5.76
C ALA A 109 -16.63 -19.07 6.06
N THR A 110 -15.55 -19.61 6.67
CA THR A 110 -15.48 -21.01 7.08
C THR A 110 -16.45 -21.33 8.21
N GLU A 111 -16.62 -20.43 9.18
CA GLU A 111 -17.59 -20.61 10.27
C GLU A 111 -19.04 -20.66 9.76
N LYS A 112 -19.38 -19.77 8.83
CA LYS A 112 -20.72 -19.71 8.25
C LYS A 112 -21.02 -20.95 7.40
N LEU A 113 -20.03 -21.43 6.64
CA LEU A 113 -20.15 -22.64 5.83
C LEU A 113 -20.28 -23.89 6.71
N ARG A 114 -19.51 -23.98 7.81
CA ARG A 114 -19.57 -25.11 8.77
C ARG A 114 -20.91 -25.19 9.51
N ARG A 115 -21.54 -24.06 9.86
CA ARG A 115 -22.89 -24.05 10.46
C ARG A 115 -23.98 -24.47 9.48
N VAL A 116 -23.90 -24.01 8.23
CA VAL A 116 -24.89 -24.39 7.20
C VAL A 116 -24.74 -25.87 6.84
N PHE A 117 -23.53 -26.36 6.54
CA PHE A 117 -23.31 -27.78 6.25
C PHE A 117 -23.57 -28.69 7.46
N GLY A 118 -23.25 -28.23 8.67
CA GLY A 118 -23.55 -28.96 9.91
C GLY A 118 -25.05 -29.10 10.18
N MET A 119 -25.84 -28.04 9.95
CA MET A 119 -27.31 -28.12 10.03
C MET A 119 -27.90 -29.05 8.96
N GLN A 120 -27.36 -29.06 7.74
CA GLN A 120 -27.85 -29.92 6.66
C GLN A 120 -27.66 -31.41 6.96
N ALA A 121 -26.56 -31.79 7.63
CA ALA A 121 -26.29 -33.17 8.03
C ALA A 121 -27.24 -33.65 9.15
N GLU A 122 -27.68 -32.75 10.02
CA GLU A 122 -28.64 -33.05 11.09
C GLU A 122 -30.08 -33.15 10.54
N THR A 123 -30.45 -32.29 9.59
CA THR A 123 -31.76 -32.36 8.91
C THR A 123 -31.89 -33.58 7.98
N ALA A 124 -30.78 -34.04 7.36
CA ALA A 124 -30.79 -35.23 6.51
C ALA A 124 -31.02 -36.53 7.32
N LYS A 125 -30.46 -36.62 8.53
CA LYS A 125 -30.71 -37.75 9.45
C LYS A 125 -32.13 -37.76 10.02
N ALA A 126 -32.74 -36.59 10.20
CA ALA A 126 -34.13 -36.47 10.64
C ALA A 126 -35.16 -36.88 9.57
N SER A 127 -34.79 -36.88 8.28
CA SER A 127 -35.64 -37.35 7.18
C SER A 127 -35.56 -38.85 6.90
N GLU A 128 -34.45 -39.52 7.22
CA GLU A 128 -34.31 -40.99 7.04
C GLU A 128 -35.00 -41.80 8.14
N GLY A 129 -35.11 -41.28 9.37
CA GLY A 129 -35.80 -41.96 10.49
C GLY A 129 -37.34 -41.89 10.46
N LYS A 130 -37.95 -41.52 9.34
CA LYS A 130 -39.42 -41.40 9.17
C LYS A 130 -40.00 -42.36 8.14
N LEU A 131 -39.22 -43.31 7.64
CA LEU A 131 -39.64 -44.28 6.62
C LEU A 131 -39.71 -45.73 7.13
N ASP A 132 -39.50 -45.97 8.44
CA ASP A 132 -39.74 -47.25 9.11
C ASP A 132 -41.06 -47.23 9.90
#